data_AF-A0A1A8AEP9-F1
#
_entry.id   AF-A0A1A8AEP9-F1
#
_cell.length_a   1.000
_cell.length_b   1.000
_cell.length_c   1.000
_cell.angle_alpha   90.00
_cell.angle_beta   90.00
_cell.angle_gamma   90.00
#
_symmetry.space_group_name_H-M   'P 1'
#
loop_
_entity.id
_entity.type
_entity.pdbx_description
1 polymer ?
#
loop_
_entity_poly.entity_id
_entity_poly.type
_entity_poly.pdbx_seq_one_letter_code
_entity_poly.pdbx_strand_id
1 'polypeptide(L)'
;STITCASSSGTMSVSRCQLFEAGFHSSNLHLKDDTCNGTIQNGRLIFRFDNDDHLCGTVLKSNGTHLIYENGIFNDVDTQRGIISRERDLQLHFSCVYSLTQAVSMNVQINALESRLRKKHPGRGLYNVTMIPYQDADFHFPLTTNSKGTIDMEIDDRFYVEVRTEGVDQHQISTVIDSCWATPDTNANNPIHWDLIISECPNPADGTVKLIQNGVSTVARFSFKMFTFTNSDEIYLHCNIHLCLLSSNSCTAPCNLHHKLHKREVLFHDSAALSMGPLVLSQEHVVTGAAIQRNGSSD
;
A
#
# COMPACT_ATOMS: atom_id res chain seq x y z
N SER A 1 -13.32 2.35 -26.67
CA SER A 1 -12.23 3.00 -25.90
C SER A 1 -11.44 1.97 -25.08
N THR A 2 -10.33 2.37 -24.47
CA THR A 2 -9.48 1.55 -23.59
C THR A 2 -8.88 2.47 -22.53
N ILE A 3 -8.95 2.08 -21.25
CA ILE A 3 -8.38 2.83 -20.13
C ILE A 3 -7.20 2.03 -19.59
N THR A 4 -6.07 2.68 -19.33
CA THR A 4 -4.91 2.11 -18.65
C THR A 4 -4.53 3.01 -17.48
N CYS A 5 -4.32 2.40 -16.32
CA CYS A 5 -4.05 3.10 -15.06
C CYS A 5 -2.72 2.59 -14.50
N ALA A 6 -1.88 3.50 -14.03
CA ALA A 6 -0.62 3.18 -13.37
C ALA A 6 -0.32 4.23 -12.31
N SER A 7 -0.35 3.85 -11.04
CA SER A 7 -0.18 4.78 -9.90
C SER A 7 -1.13 5.98 -9.97
N SER A 8 -0.61 7.21 -10.01
CA SER A 8 -1.38 8.45 -10.21
C SER A 8 -1.68 8.80 -11.67
N SER A 9 -1.23 8.00 -12.63
CA SER A 9 -1.43 8.27 -14.05
C SER A 9 -2.57 7.46 -14.64
N GLY A 10 -3.31 8.11 -15.53
CA GLY A 10 -4.41 7.48 -16.28
C GLY A 10 -4.34 7.87 -17.75
N THR A 11 -4.55 6.89 -18.62
CA THR A 11 -4.62 7.10 -20.06
C THR A 11 -5.92 6.54 -20.62
N MET A 12 -6.65 7.36 -21.37
CA MET A 12 -7.88 7.00 -22.07
C MET A 12 -7.66 7.07 -23.58
N SER A 13 -7.81 5.92 -24.24
CA SER A 13 -7.64 5.77 -25.68
C SER A 13 -8.98 5.54 -26.38
N VAL A 14 -9.37 6.48 -27.24
CA VAL A 14 -10.63 6.47 -28.00
C VAL A 14 -10.35 6.33 -29.49
N SER A 15 -11.25 5.68 -30.24
CA SER A 15 -11.09 5.55 -31.69
C SER A 15 -11.33 6.90 -32.36
N ARG A 16 -10.36 7.38 -33.15
CA ARG A 16 -10.50 8.64 -33.89
C ARG A 16 -11.58 8.55 -34.96
N CYS A 17 -11.69 7.41 -35.66
CA CYS A 17 -12.69 7.22 -36.71
C CYS A 17 -14.12 7.25 -36.13
N GLN A 18 -14.36 6.61 -34.99
CA GLN A 18 -15.68 6.61 -34.35
C GLN A 18 -16.09 8.00 -33.84
N LEU A 19 -15.13 8.79 -33.33
CA LEU A 19 -15.38 10.17 -32.94
C LEU A 19 -15.75 11.03 -34.15
N PHE A 20 -15.02 10.88 -35.25
CA PHE A 20 -15.26 11.60 -36.49
C PHE A 20 -16.62 11.25 -37.12
N GLU A 21 -16.98 9.96 -37.20
CA GLU A 21 -18.29 9.51 -37.67
C GLU A 21 -19.45 10.05 -36.81
N ALA A 22 -19.20 10.25 -35.51
CA ALA A 22 -20.16 10.86 -34.60
C ALA A 22 -20.21 12.40 -34.65
N GLY A 23 -19.34 13.03 -35.46
CA GLY A 23 -19.29 14.48 -35.66
C GLY A 23 -18.35 15.23 -34.71
N PHE A 24 -17.46 14.55 -34.00
CA PHE A 24 -16.52 15.15 -33.06
C PHE A 24 -15.10 15.21 -33.64
N HIS A 25 -14.59 16.42 -33.83
CA HIS A 25 -13.22 16.66 -34.29
C HIS A 25 -12.23 16.54 -33.14
N SER A 26 -11.10 15.87 -33.37
CA SER A 26 -10.08 15.61 -32.33
C SER A 26 -9.45 16.88 -31.74
N SER A 27 -9.45 17.99 -32.48
CA SER A 27 -8.91 19.28 -32.04
C SER A 27 -9.76 19.97 -30.99
N ASN A 28 -11.03 19.60 -30.87
CA ASN A 28 -11.99 20.24 -29.98
C ASN A 28 -12.23 19.41 -28.73
N LEU A 29 -11.42 18.36 -28.52
CA LEU A 29 -11.58 17.44 -27.41
C LEU A 29 -10.43 17.61 -26.44
N HIS A 30 -10.78 17.81 -25.17
CA HIS A 30 -9.86 18.06 -24.08
C HIS A 30 -10.29 17.28 -22.84
N LEU A 31 -9.42 17.19 -21.84
CA LEU A 31 -9.76 16.68 -20.52
C LEU A 31 -10.57 17.72 -19.73
N LYS A 32 -10.82 17.52 -18.44
CA LYS A 32 -11.53 18.51 -17.63
C LYS A 32 -10.84 19.89 -17.61
N ASP A 33 -9.51 19.89 -17.74
CA ASP A 33 -8.71 21.08 -18.09
C ASP A 33 -8.65 21.22 -19.62
N ASP A 34 -9.04 22.38 -20.13
CA ASP A 34 -9.12 22.68 -21.57
C ASP A 34 -7.75 22.79 -22.25
N THR A 35 -6.69 23.01 -21.48
CA THR A 35 -5.32 22.99 -21.99
C THR A 35 -4.83 21.57 -22.31
N CYS A 36 -5.48 20.54 -21.75
CA CYS A 36 -5.10 19.14 -21.88
C CYS A 36 -5.80 18.45 -23.07
N ASN A 37 -5.25 18.68 -24.26
CA ASN A 37 -5.74 18.12 -25.52
C ASN A 37 -5.29 16.68 -25.77
N GLY A 38 -6.07 15.96 -26.58
CA GLY A 38 -5.75 14.59 -26.98
C GLY A 38 -4.65 14.51 -28.04
N THR A 39 -3.75 13.53 -27.91
CA THR A 39 -2.70 13.24 -28.92
C THR A 39 -3.12 12.08 -29.82
N ILE A 40 -2.79 12.16 -31.11
CA ILE A 40 -3.11 11.09 -32.06
C ILE A 40 -1.97 10.08 -32.12
N GLN A 41 -2.26 8.82 -31.83
CA GLN A 41 -1.30 7.72 -31.95
C GLN A 41 -1.99 6.51 -32.57
N ASN A 42 -1.41 5.95 -33.64
CA ASN A 42 -1.92 4.74 -34.32
C ASN A 42 -3.43 4.80 -34.66
N GLY A 43 -3.90 5.94 -35.17
CA GLY A 43 -5.30 6.15 -35.53
C GLY A 43 -6.28 6.28 -34.34
N ARG A 44 -5.76 6.41 -33.12
CA ARG A 44 -6.53 6.61 -31.89
C ARG A 44 -6.19 7.96 -31.28
N LEU A 45 -7.17 8.54 -30.58
CA LEU A 45 -7.00 9.75 -29.80
C LEU A 45 -6.73 9.35 -28.34
N ILE A 46 -5.63 9.83 -27.78
CA ILE A 46 -5.11 9.44 -26.47
C ILE A 46 -5.09 10.67 -25.57
N PHE A 47 -5.80 10.57 -24.45
CA PHE A 47 -5.78 11.54 -23.37
C PHE A 47 -5.03 10.96 -22.19
N ARG A 48 -4.16 11.76 -21.57
CA ARG A 48 -3.35 11.35 -20.42
C ARG A 48 -3.43 12.43 -19.35
N PHE A 49 -3.52 11.98 -18.10
CA PHE A 49 -3.22 12.79 -16.93
C PHE A 49 -2.16 12.06 -16.09
N ASP A 50 -1.40 12.84 -15.34
CA ASP A 50 -0.50 12.37 -14.30
C ASP A 50 -0.43 13.44 -13.19
N ASN A 51 0.05 13.07 -12.02
CA ASN A 51 0.15 14.02 -10.90
C ASN A 51 1.49 14.78 -10.87
N ASP A 52 2.38 14.53 -11.83
CA ASP A 52 3.69 15.18 -11.97
C ASP A 52 3.56 16.35 -12.97
N ASP A 53 2.85 17.39 -12.53
CA ASP A 53 2.54 18.64 -13.27
C ASP A 53 1.45 18.57 -14.37
N HIS A 54 0.88 17.39 -14.69
CA HIS A 54 -0.19 17.26 -15.70
C HIS A 54 -1.52 16.74 -15.13
N LEU A 55 -1.98 17.36 -14.04
CA LEU A 55 -3.22 16.97 -13.35
C LEU A 55 -4.44 16.99 -14.29
N CYS A 56 -4.47 17.89 -15.29
CA CYS A 56 -5.53 17.99 -16.29
C CYS A 56 -6.96 18.01 -15.71
N GLY A 57 -7.12 18.65 -14.54
CA GLY A 57 -8.39 18.71 -13.80
C GLY A 57 -8.85 17.37 -13.19
N THR A 58 -7.98 16.36 -13.11
CA THR A 58 -8.26 15.07 -12.47
C THR A 58 -8.61 15.27 -10.99
N VAL A 59 -9.64 14.57 -10.52
CA VAL A 59 -10.06 14.62 -9.12
C VAL A 59 -9.81 13.26 -8.49
N LEU A 60 -9.04 13.23 -7.39
CA LEU A 60 -8.90 12.06 -6.54
C LEU A 60 -10.02 12.02 -5.49
N LYS A 61 -10.71 10.89 -5.42
CA LYS A 61 -11.77 10.60 -4.43
C LYS A 61 -11.47 9.29 -3.71
N SER A 62 -11.90 9.18 -2.46
CA SER A 62 -11.97 7.91 -1.74
C SER A 62 -13.43 7.62 -1.40
N ASN A 63 -13.87 6.38 -1.62
CA ASN A 63 -15.20 5.90 -1.16
C ASN A 63 -15.09 4.98 0.07
N GLY A 64 -13.93 4.99 0.75
CA GLY A 64 -13.63 4.16 1.91
C GLY A 64 -13.11 2.76 1.58
N THR A 65 -13.45 2.19 0.42
CA THR A 65 -12.96 0.88 -0.06
C THR A 65 -12.03 0.97 -1.25
N HIS A 66 -12.09 2.09 -1.98
CA HIS A 66 -11.34 2.32 -3.19
C HIS A 66 -10.88 3.77 -3.28
N LEU A 67 -9.67 3.94 -3.81
CA LEU A 67 -9.16 5.22 -4.30
C LEU A 67 -9.51 5.35 -5.78
N ILE A 68 -10.07 6.50 -6.16
CA ILE A 68 -10.67 6.73 -7.48
C ILE A 68 -10.12 8.04 -8.05
N TYR A 69 -9.31 7.94 -9.10
CA TYR A 69 -8.96 9.09 -9.94
C TYR A 69 -10.02 9.24 -11.03
N GLU A 70 -10.68 10.39 -11.08
CA GLU A 70 -11.77 10.67 -12.01
C GLU A 70 -11.41 11.82 -12.95
N ASN A 71 -11.64 11.61 -14.24
CA ASN A 71 -11.54 12.65 -15.27
C ASN A 71 -12.59 12.41 -16.36
N GLY A 72 -12.68 13.29 -17.34
CA GLY A 72 -13.58 13.15 -18.49
C GLY A 72 -13.01 13.79 -19.73
N ILE A 73 -13.48 13.36 -20.89
CA ILE A 73 -13.22 14.01 -22.17
C ILE A 73 -14.44 14.85 -22.50
N PHE A 74 -14.20 16.12 -22.76
CA PHE A 74 -15.20 17.15 -23.06
C PHE A 74 -14.92 17.74 -24.43
N ASN A 75 -15.92 18.40 -25.00
CA ASN A 75 -15.69 19.34 -26.09
C ASN A 75 -16.08 20.75 -25.67
N ASP A 76 -15.39 21.72 -26.24
CA ASP A 76 -15.84 23.10 -26.17
C ASP A 76 -17.20 23.22 -26.85
N VAL A 77 -18.17 23.76 -26.12
CA VAL A 77 -19.47 24.17 -26.63
C VAL A 77 -19.56 25.68 -26.40
N ASP A 78 -19.76 26.46 -27.46
CA ASP A 78 -19.89 27.92 -27.33
C ASP A 78 -21.20 28.28 -26.59
N THR A 79 -21.10 28.40 -25.27
CA THR A 79 -22.23 28.78 -24.40
C THR A 79 -22.59 30.26 -24.53
N GLN A 80 -21.79 31.08 -25.23
CA GLN A 80 -22.03 32.52 -25.39
C GLN A 80 -22.97 32.87 -26.55
N ARG A 81 -23.44 31.89 -27.34
CA ARG A 81 -24.31 32.14 -28.51
C ARG A 81 -25.75 31.65 -28.33
N GLY A 82 -26.49 32.33 -27.46
CA GLY A 82 -27.96 32.42 -27.53
C GLY A 82 -28.77 31.16 -27.16
N ILE A 83 -30.08 31.22 -27.41
CA ILE A 83 -31.09 30.23 -26.99
C ILE A 83 -30.98 28.90 -27.79
N ILE A 84 -30.21 28.87 -28.89
CA ILE A 84 -30.10 27.72 -29.79
C ILE A 84 -28.62 27.35 -29.99
N SER A 85 -28.19 26.24 -29.38
CA SER A 85 -26.92 25.59 -29.73
C SER A 85 -27.14 24.55 -30.83
N ARG A 86 -26.28 24.58 -31.85
CA ARG A 86 -26.25 23.57 -32.94
C ARG A 86 -25.04 22.65 -32.84
N GLU A 87 -24.25 22.81 -31.78
CA GLU A 87 -23.09 21.98 -31.48
C GLU A 87 -23.54 20.78 -30.64
N ARG A 88 -22.93 19.63 -30.92
CA ARG A 88 -23.18 18.42 -30.13
C ARG A 88 -22.29 18.46 -28.90
N ASP A 89 -22.85 18.14 -27.76
CA ASP A 89 -22.13 18.02 -26.49
C ASP A 89 -21.67 16.56 -26.30
N LEU A 90 -20.39 16.39 -26.01
CA LEU A 90 -19.72 15.13 -25.73
C LEU A 90 -19.12 15.20 -24.33
N GLN A 91 -19.64 14.35 -23.45
CA GLN A 91 -19.11 14.18 -22.11
C GLN A 91 -18.80 12.71 -21.85
N LEU A 92 -17.53 12.34 -21.89
CA LEU A 92 -17.06 10.96 -21.65
C LEU A 92 -16.27 10.88 -20.36
N HIS A 93 -16.91 10.48 -19.28
CA HIS A 93 -16.25 10.24 -18.00
C HIS A 93 -15.49 8.91 -17.98
N PHE A 94 -14.34 8.91 -17.31
CA PHE A 94 -13.55 7.72 -17.05
C PHE A 94 -12.83 7.83 -15.70
N SER A 95 -12.53 6.68 -15.11
CA SER A 95 -11.85 6.65 -13.82
C SER A 95 -10.88 5.48 -13.69
N CYS A 96 -9.85 5.70 -12.87
CA CYS A 96 -8.91 4.69 -12.39
C CYS A 96 -9.23 4.37 -10.94
N VAL A 97 -9.55 3.10 -10.66
CA VAL A 97 -10.05 2.62 -9.37
C VAL A 97 -9.04 1.64 -8.77
N TYR A 98 -8.60 1.89 -7.54
CA TYR A 98 -7.63 1.10 -6.77
C TYR A 98 -8.31 0.58 -5.51
N SER A 99 -8.33 -0.75 -5.29
CA SER A 99 -9.00 -1.38 -4.14
C SER A 99 -8.12 -1.39 -2.90
N LEU A 100 -8.58 -0.85 -1.77
CA LEU A 100 -7.80 -0.69 -0.53
C LEU A 100 -7.44 -2.01 0.21
N THR A 101 -7.89 -3.16 -0.29
CA THR A 101 -7.75 -4.50 0.33
C THR A 101 -6.73 -5.43 -0.34
N GLN A 102 -5.87 -4.94 -1.24
CA GLN A 102 -5.02 -5.83 -2.03
C GLN A 102 -3.70 -6.16 -1.29
N ALA A 103 -3.71 -7.25 -0.51
CA ALA A 103 -2.53 -7.76 0.19
C ALA A 103 -1.63 -8.59 -0.74
N VAL A 104 -0.32 -8.35 -0.70
CA VAL A 104 0.68 -9.17 -1.40
C VAL A 104 1.83 -9.46 -0.41
N SER A 105 2.03 -10.72 -0.09
CA SER A 105 3.16 -11.17 0.72
C SER A 105 4.43 -11.39 -0.14
N MET A 106 5.56 -11.67 0.53
CA MET A 106 6.93 -11.74 0.02
C MET A 106 7.13 -12.21 -1.43
N ASN A 107 8.08 -11.56 -2.12
CA ASN A 107 8.56 -11.91 -3.47
C ASN A 107 8.97 -13.38 -3.57
N VAL A 108 8.12 -14.20 -4.20
CA VAL A 108 8.50 -15.44 -4.87
C VAL A 108 8.51 -15.15 -6.38
N GLN A 109 9.61 -15.45 -7.06
CA GLN A 109 9.78 -15.24 -8.50
C GLN A 109 8.71 -16.02 -9.33
N ILE A 110 7.79 -15.24 -9.91
CA ILE A 110 7.10 -15.28 -11.22
C ILE A 110 6.87 -16.65 -11.90
N ASN A 111 5.59 -16.91 -12.24
CA ASN A 111 5.15 -17.18 -13.62
C ASN A 111 3.64 -16.93 -13.75
N ALA A 112 3.24 -15.79 -14.31
CA ALA A 112 1.85 -15.51 -14.67
C ALA A 112 1.66 -15.76 -16.17
N LEU A 113 0.96 -16.86 -16.48
CA LEU A 113 0.43 -17.14 -17.81
C LEU A 113 -0.74 -16.19 -18.10
N GLU A 114 -0.67 -15.52 -19.24
CA GLU A 114 -1.70 -14.62 -19.75
C GLU A 114 -3.06 -15.32 -19.91
N SER A 115 -4.14 -14.58 -19.65
CA SER A 115 -5.41 -14.78 -20.37
C SER A 115 -6.21 -13.49 -20.43
N ARG A 116 -6.48 -13.06 -21.67
CA ARG A 116 -7.27 -11.87 -22.00
C ARG A 116 -8.76 -12.20 -22.04
N LEU A 117 -9.59 -11.36 -21.43
CA LEU A 117 -10.98 -11.11 -21.85
C LEU A 117 -11.35 -9.65 -21.50
N ARG A 118 -11.83 -8.88 -22.49
CA ARG A 118 -12.11 -7.44 -22.36
C ARG A 118 -13.57 -7.13 -22.67
N LYS A 119 -14.29 -6.58 -21.69
CA LYS A 119 -15.51 -5.77 -21.86
C LYS A 119 -15.47 -4.57 -20.89
N LYS A 120 -16.19 -3.51 -21.25
CA LYS A 120 -16.28 -2.16 -20.66
C LYS A 120 -16.31 -2.16 -19.11
N HIS A 121 -15.23 -1.71 -18.46
CA HIS A 121 -15.08 -1.57 -17.01
C HIS A 121 -14.25 -0.30 -16.69
N PRO A 122 -14.40 0.31 -15.49
CA PRO A 122 -13.43 1.29 -14.99
C PRO A 122 -12.01 0.72 -15.06
N GLY A 123 -11.02 1.56 -15.35
CA GLY A 123 -9.63 1.11 -15.35
C GLY A 123 -9.25 0.69 -13.94
N ARG A 124 -8.86 -0.57 -13.74
CA ARG A 124 -8.37 -1.02 -12.44
C ARG A 124 -6.89 -0.73 -12.35
N GLY A 125 -6.49 0.04 -11.36
CA GLY A 125 -5.10 0.18 -10.99
C GLY A 125 -4.75 -0.82 -9.88
N LEU A 126 -3.49 -1.24 -9.84
CA LEU A 126 -2.95 -2.17 -8.85
C LEU A 126 -1.89 -1.43 -8.04
N TYR A 127 -1.89 -1.64 -6.73
CA TYR A 127 -0.79 -1.26 -5.86
C TYR A 127 -0.36 -2.48 -5.04
N ASN A 128 0.86 -2.45 -4.54
CA ASN A 128 1.51 -3.54 -3.85
C ASN A 128 1.87 -3.08 -2.44
N VAL A 129 1.58 -3.88 -1.41
CA VAL A 129 2.01 -3.56 -0.04
C VAL A 129 2.91 -4.67 0.47
N THR A 130 4.10 -4.33 0.91
CA THR A 130 5.11 -5.30 1.36
C THR A 130 5.54 -5.00 2.79
N MET A 131 5.73 -6.06 3.59
CA MET A 131 6.30 -5.96 4.93
C MET A 131 7.70 -6.55 4.91
N ILE A 132 8.70 -5.75 5.30
CA ILE A 132 10.11 -6.07 5.14
C ILE A 132 10.83 -5.87 6.48
N PRO A 133 11.45 -6.92 7.02
CA PRO A 133 12.31 -6.83 8.20
C PRO A 133 13.72 -6.34 7.85
N TYR A 134 14.35 -5.59 8.75
CA TYR A 134 15.70 -5.04 8.64
C TYR A 134 16.50 -5.23 9.92
N GLN A 135 17.81 -5.37 9.77
CA GLN A 135 18.76 -5.52 10.89
C GLN A 135 19.14 -4.18 11.54
N ASP A 136 19.06 -3.09 10.77
CA ASP A 136 19.61 -1.79 11.13
C ASP A 136 18.54 -0.68 11.20
N ALA A 137 18.83 0.34 12.01
CA ALA A 137 17.93 1.48 12.22
C ALA A 137 17.76 2.37 10.99
N ASP A 138 18.69 2.28 10.03
CA ASP A 138 18.69 3.07 8.81
C ASP A 138 17.97 2.36 7.65
N PHE A 139 17.47 1.13 7.86
CA PHE A 139 16.74 0.32 6.88
C PHE A 139 17.56 0.04 5.60
N HIS A 140 18.86 -0.22 5.74
CA HIS A 140 19.73 -0.54 4.62
C HIS A 140 19.88 -2.04 4.36
N PHE A 141 19.83 -2.86 5.41
CA PHE A 141 20.10 -4.29 5.35
C PHE A 141 18.83 -5.10 5.65
N PRO A 142 18.03 -5.42 4.62
CA PRO A 142 16.84 -6.23 4.81
C PRO A 142 17.25 -7.64 5.22
N LEU A 143 16.51 -8.22 6.15
CA LEU A 143 16.68 -9.60 6.56
C LEU A 143 16.18 -10.53 5.46
N THR A 144 17.09 -11.36 4.97
CA THR A 144 16.79 -12.40 4.00
C THR A 144 16.62 -13.73 4.71
N THR A 145 15.72 -14.56 4.19
CA THR A 145 15.58 -15.93 4.67
C THR A 145 16.87 -16.73 4.42
N ASN A 146 17.22 -17.60 5.37
CA ASN A 146 18.30 -18.56 5.22
C ASN A 146 17.90 -19.68 4.25
N SER A 147 18.77 -20.67 4.06
CA SER A 147 18.55 -21.82 3.19
C SER A 147 17.34 -22.69 3.55
N LYS A 148 16.75 -22.50 4.75
CA LYS A 148 15.54 -23.19 5.24
C LYS A 148 14.28 -22.33 5.13
N GLY A 149 14.37 -21.10 4.61
CA GLY A 149 13.23 -20.19 4.54
C GLY A 149 12.92 -19.48 5.85
N THR A 150 13.80 -19.53 6.85
CA THR A 150 13.62 -18.90 8.17
C THR A 150 14.55 -17.69 8.32
N ILE A 151 14.21 -16.75 9.20
CA ILE A 151 15.09 -15.65 9.58
C ILE A 151 15.64 -15.99 10.96
N ASP A 152 16.95 -16.20 11.06
CA ASP A 152 17.64 -16.52 12.32
C ASP A 152 17.88 -15.24 13.13
N MET A 153 17.57 -15.26 14.43
CA MET A 153 17.59 -14.05 15.28
C MET A 153 17.94 -14.37 16.73
N GLU A 154 18.52 -13.42 17.45
CA GLU A 154 18.76 -13.54 18.88
C GLU A 154 17.65 -12.87 19.71
N ILE A 155 17.47 -13.33 20.95
CA ILE A 155 16.53 -12.69 21.89
C ILE A 155 17.10 -11.31 22.30
N ASP A 156 16.23 -10.33 22.53
CA ASP A 156 16.58 -8.95 22.92
C ASP A 156 17.20 -8.10 21.80
N ASP A 157 17.50 -8.70 20.64
CA ASP A 157 17.90 -7.97 19.44
C ASP A 157 16.78 -7.06 18.94
N ARG A 158 17.17 -5.88 18.48
CA ARG A 158 16.20 -4.88 18.01
C ARG A 158 15.91 -5.08 16.54
N PHE A 159 14.64 -5.30 16.24
CA PHE A 159 14.14 -5.54 14.91
C PHE A 159 13.50 -4.29 14.33
N TYR A 160 13.78 -4.00 13.06
CA TYR A 160 13.20 -2.87 12.34
C TYR A 160 12.29 -3.41 11.25
N VAL A 161 11.06 -2.92 11.18
CA VAL A 161 10.06 -3.38 10.21
C VAL A 161 9.60 -2.19 9.39
N GLU A 162 9.65 -2.35 8.08
CA GLU A 162 9.09 -1.42 7.10
C GLU A 162 7.85 -2.03 6.46
N VAL A 163 6.77 -1.27 6.41
CA VAL A 163 5.62 -1.53 5.56
C VAL A 163 5.65 -0.52 4.41
N ARG A 164 5.81 -1.00 3.19
CA ARG A 164 5.97 -0.17 1.99
C ARG A 164 4.83 -0.42 1.00
N THR A 165 4.18 0.66 0.58
CA THR A 165 3.17 0.65 -0.49
C THR A 165 3.76 1.21 -1.79
N GLU A 166 3.67 0.43 -2.86
CA GLU A 166 4.16 0.76 -4.20
C GLU A 166 3.00 0.82 -5.19
N GLY A 167 3.12 1.65 -6.23
CA GLY A 167 2.04 1.80 -7.23
C GLY A 167 0.91 2.74 -6.78
N VAL A 168 1.18 3.61 -5.80
CA VAL A 168 0.34 4.76 -5.43
C VAL A 168 1.17 6.05 -5.43
N ASP A 169 0.50 7.19 -5.41
CA ASP A 169 1.16 8.50 -5.38
C ASP A 169 1.55 8.88 -3.95
N GLN A 170 2.86 8.98 -3.72
CA GLN A 170 3.43 9.33 -2.41
C GLN A 170 3.10 10.75 -1.93
N HIS A 171 2.70 11.67 -2.82
CA HIS A 171 2.34 13.04 -2.46
C HIS A 171 0.88 13.18 -2.04
N GLN A 172 0.04 12.20 -2.38
CA GLN A 172 -1.40 12.23 -2.11
C GLN A 172 -1.84 11.15 -1.11
N ILE A 173 -1.07 10.07 -1.01
CA ILE A 173 -1.43 8.87 -0.26
C ILE A 173 -0.30 8.54 0.71
N SER A 174 -0.69 8.23 1.95
CA SER A 174 0.20 7.66 2.96
C SER A 174 -0.30 6.31 3.44
N THR A 175 0.61 5.51 3.98
CA THR A 175 0.32 4.21 4.58
C THR A 175 0.25 4.36 6.10
N VAL A 176 -0.82 3.85 6.69
CA VAL A 176 -1.04 3.86 8.14
C VAL A 176 -1.13 2.43 8.63
N ILE A 177 -0.35 2.12 9.66
CA ILE A 177 -0.44 0.88 10.44
C ILE A 177 -1.49 1.10 11.54
N ASP A 178 -2.58 0.33 11.47
CA ASP A 178 -3.67 0.36 12.46
C ASP A 178 -3.32 -0.50 13.68
N SER A 179 -2.88 -1.73 13.41
CA SER A 179 -2.48 -2.67 14.44
C SER A 179 -1.44 -3.63 13.91
N CYS A 180 -0.53 -4.07 14.78
CA CYS A 180 0.41 -5.13 14.51
C CYS A 180 0.53 -6.03 15.73
N TRP A 181 0.57 -7.34 15.51
CA TRP A 181 0.67 -8.34 16.57
C TRP A 181 1.45 -9.55 16.09
N ALA A 182 1.92 -10.34 17.05
CA ALA A 182 2.67 -11.55 16.81
C ALA A 182 1.91 -12.78 17.27
N THR A 183 2.07 -13.91 16.59
CA THR A 183 1.52 -15.22 16.96
C THR A 183 2.59 -16.31 16.87
N PRO A 184 2.44 -17.43 17.61
CA PRO A 184 3.38 -18.54 17.56
C PRO A 184 3.21 -19.44 16.33
N ASP A 185 2.23 -19.15 15.47
CA ASP A 185 1.91 -19.89 14.24
C ASP A 185 1.35 -18.95 13.16
N THR A 186 1.10 -19.48 11.97
CA THR A 186 0.56 -18.71 10.82
C THR A 186 -0.85 -18.16 11.03
N ASN A 187 -1.55 -18.57 12.08
CA ASN A 187 -2.93 -18.16 12.32
C ASN A 187 -2.97 -16.79 13.01
N ALA A 188 -3.24 -15.74 12.22
CA ALA A 188 -3.37 -14.38 12.72
C ALA A 188 -4.42 -14.23 13.86
N ASN A 189 -5.39 -15.13 13.97
CA ASN A 189 -6.42 -15.12 15.01
C ASN A 189 -6.09 -16.03 16.21
N ASN A 190 -4.83 -16.44 16.38
CA ASN A 190 -4.42 -17.26 17.50
C ASN A 190 -4.75 -16.54 18.83
N PRO A 191 -5.43 -17.20 19.79
CA PRO A 191 -5.70 -16.60 21.10
C PRO A 191 -4.43 -16.26 21.87
N ILE A 192 -3.33 -16.96 21.59
CA ILE A 192 -1.99 -16.62 22.04
C ILE A 192 -1.39 -15.67 21.01
N HIS A 193 -1.49 -14.37 21.30
CA HIS A 193 -0.83 -13.32 20.52
C HIS A 193 -0.23 -12.27 21.45
N TRP A 194 0.68 -11.48 20.90
CA TRP A 194 1.25 -10.32 21.57
C TRP A 194 1.11 -9.09 20.68
N ASP A 195 0.38 -8.08 21.18
CA ASP A 195 0.17 -6.84 20.43
C ASP A 195 1.42 -5.97 20.50
N LEU A 196 1.88 -5.50 19.35
CA LEU A 196 2.99 -4.54 19.22
C LEU A 196 2.47 -3.12 19.00
N ILE A 197 1.46 -2.99 18.14
CA ILE A 197 0.79 -1.72 17.81
C ILE A 197 -0.71 -1.91 17.98
N ILE A 198 -1.35 -1.01 18.74
CA ILE A 198 -2.78 -1.01 19.05
C ILE A 198 -3.33 0.35 18.68
N SER A 199 -4.30 0.39 17.76
CA SER A 199 -4.98 1.63 17.34
C SER A 199 -3.99 2.74 16.98
N GLU A 200 -3.11 2.43 16.02
CA GLU A 200 -2.07 3.31 15.47
C GLU A 200 -0.94 3.69 16.44
N CYS A 201 -0.95 3.17 17.69
CA CYS A 201 0.01 3.51 18.73
C CYS A 201 0.81 2.31 19.25
N PRO A 202 2.06 2.49 19.70
CA PRO A 202 2.81 1.44 20.38
C PRO A 202 2.03 0.87 21.58
N ASN A 203 2.09 -0.45 21.77
CA ASN A 203 1.48 -1.09 22.94
C ASN A 203 2.14 -0.55 24.23
N PRO A 204 1.39 0.10 25.14
CA PRO A 204 1.95 0.64 26.38
C PRO A 204 2.47 -0.43 27.35
N ALA A 205 2.04 -1.69 27.19
CA ALA A 205 2.56 -2.82 27.95
C ALA A 205 3.93 -3.31 27.45
N ASP A 206 4.32 -2.94 26.22
CA ASP A 206 5.61 -3.28 25.62
C ASP A 206 6.50 -2.04 25.48
N GLY A 207 7.41 -1.87 26.44
CA GLY A 207 8.35 -0.74 26.46
C GLY A 207 9.43 -0.79 25.37
N THR A 208 9.46 -1.82 24.53
CA THR A 208 10.50 -1.99 23.50
C THR A 208 10.08 -1.43 22.13
N VAL A 209 8.75 -1.33 21.90
CA VAL A 209 8.17 -0.88 20.64
C VAL A 209 8.38 0.62 20.45
N LYS A 210 8.89 0.99 19.27
CA LYS A 210 8.95 2.38 18.80
C LYS A 210 8.31 2.48 17.42
N LEU A 211 7.26 3.27 17.32
CA LEU A 211 6.69 3.68 16.04
C LEU A 211 7.54 4.84 15.48
N ILE A 212 8.29 4.56 14.43
CA ILE A 212 9.27 5.51 13.86
C ILE A 212 8.59 6.45 12.87
N GLN A 213 7.71 5.89 12.03
CA GLN A 213 7.02 6.63 10.98
C GLN A 213 5.65 5.99 10.70
N ASN A 214 4.57 6.75 10.72
CA ASN A 214 3.24 6.26 10.40
C ASN A 214 2.37 7.37 9.78
N GLY A 215 1.71 7.08 8.65
CA GLY A 215 0.76 8.01 8.00
C GLY A 215 1.34 9.32 7.47
N VAL A 216 2.63 9.36 7.14
CA VAL A 216 3.30 10.55 6.56
C VAL A 216 3.77 10.35 5.14
N SER A 217 4.01 9.11 4.72
CA SER A 217 4.36 8.73 3.35
C SER A 217 3.82 7.33 3.05
N THR A 218 4.09 6.79 1.88
CA THR A 218 3.76 5.40 1.49
C THR A 218 4.59 4.35 2.23
N VAL A 219 5.44 4.78 3.16
CA VAL A 219 6.29 3.93 3.99
C VAL A 219 5.93 4.18 5.45
N ALA A 220 5.61 3.10 6.16
CA ALA A 220 5.45 3.10 7.61
C ALA A 220 6.54 2.23 8.24
N ARG A 221 7.08 2.66 9.38
CA ARG A 221 8.24 2.03 10.02
C ARG A 221 8.03 1.94 11.52
N PHE A 222 8.33 0.78 12.08
CA PHE A 222 8.36 0.57 13.52
C PHE A 222 9.51 -0.36 13.89
N SER A 223 9.80 -0.46 15.17
CA SER A 223 10.81 -1.37 15.69
C SER A 223 10.41 -1.89 17.06
N PHE A 224 10.85 -3.09 17.40
CA PHE A 224 10.61 -3.72 18.69
C PHE A 224 11.79 -4.62 19.04
N LYS A 225 11.90 -5.09 20.28
CA LYS A 225 12.90 -6.09 20.63
C LYS A 225 12.32 -7.49 20.48
N MET A 226 13.14 -8.40 19.96
CA MET A 226 12.72 -9.77 19.73
C MET A 226 12.44 -10.50 21.05
N PHE A 227 11.44 -11.36 21.02
CA PHE A 227 10.99 -12.18 22.15
C PHE A 227 10.74 -13.61 21.67
N THR A 228 10.22 -14.47 22.56
CA THR A 228 9.77 -15.82 22.22
C THR A 228 8.45 -16.13 22.91
N PHE A 229 7.66 -17.05 22.36
CA PHE A 229 6.52 -17.62 23.07
C PHE A 229 6.99 -18.83 23.88
N THR A 230 6.41 -19.04 25.07
CA THR A 230 6.83 -20.11 26.00
C THR A 230 6.86 -21.52 25.38
N ASN A 231 6.08 -21.76 24.33
CA ASN A 231 5.93 -23.06 23.67
C ASN A 231 6.27 -23.04 22.16
N SER A 232 6.87 -21.98 21.64
CA SER A 232 7.25 -21.89 20.22
C SER A 232 8.45 -20.97 20.03
N ASP A 233 9.44 -21.44 19.28
CA ASP A 233 10.59 -20.66 18.83
C ASP A 233 10.32 -19.92 17.50
N GLU A 234 9.12 -20.11 16.94
CA GLU A 234 8.66 -19.45 15.71
C GLU A 234 7.73 -18.27 16.05
N ILE A 235 7.97 -17.15 15.38
CA ILE A 235 7.13 -15.96 15.46
C ILE A 235 6.62 -15.58 14.06
N TYR A 236 5.33 -15.34 13.98
CA TYR A 236 4.68 -14.75 12.82
C TYR A 236 4.20 -13.35 13.19
N LEU A 237 4.43 -12.38 12.31
CA LEU A 237 3.93 -11.02 12.46
C LEU A 237 2.74 -10.80 11.55
N HIS A 238 1.74 -10.11 12.09
CA HIS A 238 0.51 -9.76 11.40
C HIS A 238 0.27 -8.27 11.60
N CYS A 239 -0.15 -7.58 10.54
CA CYS A 239 -0.52 -6.17 10.64
C CYS A 239 -1.78 -5.86 9.83
N ASN A 240 -2.61 -4.99 10.37
CA ASN A 240 -3.67 -4.31 9.64
C ASN A 240 -3.19 -2.91 9.27
N ILE A 241 -3.40 -2.55 8.01
CA ILE A 241 -3.00 -1.26 7.47
C ILE A 241 -4.13 -0.67 6.64
N HIS A 242 -4.13 0.65 6.47
CA HIS A 242 -4.97 1.32 5.49
C HIS A 242 -4.18 2.42 4.76
N LEU A 243 -4.74 2.89 3.65
CA LEU A 243 -4.21 4.04 2.93
C LEU A 243 -5.00 5.30 3.30
N CYS A 244 -4.30 6.37 3.63
CA CYS A 244 -4.87 7.65 4.00
C CYS A 244 -4.59 8.72 2.94
N LEU A 245 -5.60 9.54 2.64
CA LEU A 245 -5.48 10.71 1.75
C LEU A 245 -4.93 11.92 2.51
N LEU A 246 -3.71 12.35 2.15
CA LEU A 246 -3.01 13.48 2.76
C LEU A 246 -3.76 14.81 2.67
N SER A 247 -4.61 14.99 1.66
CA SER A 247 -5.39 16.21 1.46
C SER A 247 -6.59 16.36 2.41
N SER A 248 -7.02 15.27 3.06
CA SER A 248 -8.35 15.21 3.68
C SER A 248 -8.38 15.30 5.20
N ASN A 249 -7.24 15.13 5.91
CA ASN A 249 -7.08 15.32 7.37
C ASN A 249 -5.67 14.88 7.83
N SER A 250 -5.35 15.03 9.13
CA SER A 250 -4.21 14.32 9.76
C SER A 250 -4.45 12.81 9.70
N CYS A 251 -3.57 12.08 9.03
CA CYS A 251 -3.68 10.63 8.81
C CYS A 251 -3.43 9.77 10.05
N THR A 252 -2.79 10.33 11.07
CA THR A 252 -2.60 9.66 12.36
C THR A 252 -3.11 10.51 13.51
N ALA A 253 -3.56 9.85 14.57
CA ALA A 253 -3.84 10.49 15.84
C ALA A 253 -2.58 10.53 16.73
N PRO A 254 -2.35 11.61 17.50
CA PRO A 254 -1.28 11.63 18.48
C PRO A 254 -1.56 10.62 19.60
N CYS A 255 -0.54 9.81 19.93
CA CYS A 255 -0.59 8.85 21.02
C CYS A 255 -0.56 9.57 22.38
N ASN A 256 -1.73 10.00 22.86
CA ASN A 256 -1.88 10.62 24.17
C ASN A 256 -2.27 9.57 25.22
N LEU A 257 -1.45 9.41 26.26
CA LEU A 257 -1.64 8.41 27.33
C LEU A 257 -2.92 8.57 28.19
N HIS A 258 -3.72 9.63 28.02
CA HIS A 258 -4.77 9.99 28.98
C HIS A 258 -6.18 10.24 28.44
N HIS A 259 -6.46 10.05 27.14
CA HIS A 259 -7.84 10.12 26.67
C HIS A 259 -8.39 8.75 26.32
N LYS A 260 -9.43 8.37 27.06
CA LYS A 260 -10.43 7.37 26.67
C LYS A 260 -10.63 7.42 25.17
N LEU A 261 -10.60 6.24 24.54
CA LEU A 261 -11.12 5.89 23.23
C LEU A 261 -12.25 6.84 22.79
N HIS A 262 -11.88 8.00 22.24
CA HIS A 262 -12.72 8.64 21.26
C HIS A 262 -12.51 7.79 20.04
N LYS A 263 -13.36 6.76 19.92
CA LYS A 263 -13.69 6.18 18.62
C LYS A 263 -14.17 7.37 17.80
N ARG A 264 -13.26 8.03 17.07
CA ARG A 264 -13.71 8.83 15.95
C ARG A 264 -14.51 7.84 15.10
N GLU A 265 -15.73 8.20 14.76
CA GLU A 265 -16.27 7.75 13.48
C GLU A 265 -15.37 8.37 12.40
N VAL A 266 -14.17 7.81 12.26
CA VAL A 266 -13.35 8.03 11.08
C VAL A 266 -14.14 7.33 9.99
N LEU A 267 -14.57 8.11 8.99
CA LEU A 267 -15.31 7.66 7.84
C LEU A 267 -14.53 6.53 7.16
N PHE A 268 -14.89 5.30 7.55
CA PHE A 268 -14.65 4.01 6.91
C PHE A 268 -13.35 3.88 6.10
N HIS A 269 -12.39 3.14 6.63
CA HIS A 269 -11.18 2.74 5.91
C HIS A 269 -11.23 1.21 5.76
N ASP A 270 -11.19 0.73 4.51
CA ASP A 270 -10.92 -0.69 4.23
C ASP A 270 -9.50 -0.99 4.70
N SER A 271 -9.38 -1.92 5.63
CA SER A 271 -8.09 -2.39 6.14
C SER A 271 -7.59 -3.55 5.29
N ALA A 272 -6.31 -3.52 4.90
CA ALA A 272 -5.60 -4.66 4.36
C ALA A 272 -4.83 -5.37 5.47
N ALA A 273 -4.87 -6.70 5.47
CA ALA A 273 -4.09 -7.52 6.39
C ALA A 273 -2.84 -8.06 5.71
N LEU A 274 -1.69 -7.95 6.39
CA LEU A 274 -0.40 -8.45 5.94
C LEU A 274 0.15 -9.42 6.97
N SER A 275 0.94 -10.39 6.54
CA SER A 275 1.56 -11.35 7.43
C SER A 275 2.94 -11.76 6.93
N MET A 276 3.88 -11.98 7.84
CA MET A 276 5.22 -12.46 7.54
C MET A 276 5.72 -13.43 8.62
N GLY A 277 6.61 -14.34 8.24
CA GLY A 277 7.18 -15.36 9.11
C GLY A 277 7.43 -16.67 8.35
N PRO A 278 7.99 -17.70 9.01
CA PRO A 278 8.41 -17.69 10.41
C PRO A 278 9.71 -16.91 10.64
N LEU A 279 9.73 -16.12 11.71
CA LEU A 279 10.94 -15.59 12.33
C LEU A 279 11.39 -16.59 13.40
N VAL A 280 12.61 -17.11 13.33
CA VAL A 280 13.08 -18.23 14.17
C VAL A 280 14.26 -17.80 15.01
N LEU A 281 14.23 -18.13 16.30
CA LEU A 281 15.34 -17.80 17.18
C LEU A 281 16.52 -18.75 16.95
N SER A 282 17.71 -18.18 16.76
CA SER A 282 18.95 -18.96 16.73
C SER A 282 19.28 -19.41 18.15
N GLN A 283 19.18 -20.71 18.40
CA GLN A 283 19.77 -21.30 19.61
C GLN A 283 21.30 -21.31 19.45
N GLU A 284 22.00 -20.31 20.00
CA GLU A 284 23.43 -20.48 20.24
C GLU A 284 23.64 -21.50 21.36
N HIS A 285 24.61 -22.40 21.13
CA HIS A 285 25.03 -23.47 22.01
C HIS A 285 25.14 -23.01 23.47
N VAL A 286 24.30 -23.57 24.35
CA VAL A 286 24.66 -23.71 25.76
C VAL A 286 25.87 -24.64 25.82
N VAL A 287 27.08 -24.07 25.76
CA VAL A 287 28.32 -24.79 26.06
C VAL A 287 28.25 -25.15 27.54
N THR A 288 27.74 -26.35 27.82
CA THR A 288 27.79 -26.94 29.15
C THR A 288 29.26 -27.12 29.52
N GLY A 289 29.60 -26.58 30.70
CA GLY A 289 30.96 -26.38 31.17
C GLY A 289 31.82 -27.64 31.15
N ALA A 290 33.10 -27.41 30.89
CA ALA A 290 34.17 -28.38 30.96
C ALA A 290 34.10 -29.22 32.25
N ALA A 291 33.90 -30.52 32.07
CA ALA A 291 34.13 -31.48 33.14
C ALA A 291 35.64 -31.54 33.45
N ILE A 292 35.99 -31.07 34.65
CA ILE A 292 37.30 -31.20 35.25
C ILE A 292 37.64 -32.70 35.38
N GLN A 293 38.55 -33.22 34.56
CA GLN A 293 39.17 -34.51 34.84
C GLN A 293 40.11 -34.37 36.03
N ARG A 294 39.68 -34.86 37.20
CA ARG A 294 40.58 -35.17 38.30
C ARG A 294 41.40 -36.40 37.93
N ASN A 295 42.67 -36.21 37.55
CA ASN A 295 43.67 -37.27 37.62
C ASN A 295 43.95 -37.58 39.10
N GLY A 296 43.42 -38.70 39.57
CA GLY A 296 43.89 -39.35 40.80
C GLY A 296 44.94 -40.39 40.44
N SER A 297 46.19 -40.07 40.77
CA SER A 297 47.32 -41.01 40.86
C SER A 297 47.37 -41.67 42.24
N SER A 298 48.18 -42.73 42.31
CA SER A 298 48.64 -43.48 43.51
C SER A 298 47.71 -44.59 43.99
N ASP A 299 48.18 -45.77 44.38
CA ASP A 299 49.48 -46.48 44.32
C ASP A 299 49.16 -47.96 44.52
#